data_AF-A0A9X0CLY8-F1
#
_entry.id   AF-A0A9X0CLY8-F1
#
_cell.length_a   1.000
_cell.length_b   1.000
_cell.length_c   1.000
_cell.angle_alpha   90.00
_cell.angle_beta   90.00
_cell.angle_gamma   90.00
#
_symmetry.space_group_name_H-M   'P 1'
#
loop_
_entity.id
_entity.type
_entity.pdbx_description
1 polymer ?
#
loop_
_entity_poly.entity_id
_entity_poly.type
_entity_poly.pdbx_seq_one_letter_code
_entity_poly.pdbx_strand_id
1 'polypeptide(L)'
;MEVSDSVTSTLTKHLTNKVLAAHKPAIAEEKEKLDERVQTIIQNATQVYKGYVDDLRNTDNAWIETVAMHFHDETREILGDIEFEVDEGAPCVNWQEVSGHINLDASHSFILHKVAELRDANF
;
A
#
# COMPACT_ATOMS: atom_id res chain seq x y z
N MET A 1 10.95 7.37 5.21
CA MET A 1 11.33 8.34 4.16
C MET A 1 12.77 8.72 4.41
N GLU A 2 13.65 8.49 3.44
CA GLU A 2 15.05 8.91 3.57
C GLU A 2 15.12 10.44 3.37
N VAL A 3 16.18 11.07 3.87
CA VAL A 3 16.39 12.50 3.65
C VAL A 3 16.44 12.75 2.14
N SER A 4 15.65 13.72 1.65
CA SER A 4 15.45 14.07 0.23
C SER A 4 14.56 13.15 -0.62
N ASP A 5 14.01 12.07 -0.08
CA ASP A 5 13.02 11.26 -0.81
C ASP A 5 11.69 12.00 -0.97
N SER A 6 11.10 11.91 -2.16
CA SER A 6 9.69 12.28 -2.35
C SER A 6 8.76 11.18 -1.83
N VAL A 7 7.49 11.53 -1.56
CA VAL A 7 6.44 10.57 -1.21
C VAL A 7 6.33 9.49 -2.28
N THR A 8 6.33 9.90 -3.55
CA THR A 8 6.29 9.03 -4.73
C THR A 8 7.46 8.04 -4.73
N SER A 9 8.70 8.51 -4.56
CA SER A 9 9.90 7.66 -4.49
C SER A 9 9.78 6.62 -3.37
N THR A 10 9.35 7.06 -2.17
CA THR A 10 9.19 6.17 -1.02
C THR A 10 8.12 5.10 -1.26
N LEU A 11 6.98 5.49 -1.85
CA LEU A 11 5.87 4.59 -2.15
C LEU A 11 6.27 3.55 -3.20
N THR A 12 6.93 3.97 -4.29
CA THR A 12 7.47 3.07 -5.31
C THR A 12 8.44 2.07 -4.69
N LYS A 13 9.42 2.53 -3.91
CA LYS A 13 10.37 1.64 -3.20
C LYS A 13 9.66 0.61 -2.33
N HIS A 14 8.65 1.02 -1.55
CA HIS A 14 7.90 0.11 -0.67
C HIS A 14 7.06 -0.90 -1.45
N LEU A 15 6.32 -0.45 -2.47
CA LEU A 15 5.49 -1.33 -3.29
C LEU A 15 6.35 -2.39 -3.99
N THR A 16 7.44 -1.98 -4.65
CA THR A 16 8.35 -2.91 -5.34
C THR A 16 9.02 -3.88 -4.38
N ASN A 17 9.62 -3.39 -3.30
CA ASN A 17 10.48 -4.23 -2.44
C ASN A 17 9.70 -5.09 -1.44
N LYS A 18 8.49 -4.70 -1.03
CA LYS A 18 7.72 -5.42 0.00
C LYS A 18 6.53 -6.20 -0.56
N VAL A 19 5.84 -5.66 -1.55
CA VAL A 19 4.61 -6.27 -2.08
C VAL A 19 4.94 -7.08 -3.33
N LEU A 20 5.59 -6.47 -4.32
CA LEU A 20 5.87 -7.13 -5.59
C LEU A 20 7.03 -8.13 -5.52
N ALA A 21 7.92 -7.99 -4.55
CA ALA A 21 8.92 -9.02 -4.25
C ALA A 21 8.27 -10.35 -3.81
N ALA A 22 7.02 -10.32 -3.31
CA ALA A 22 6.26 -11.51 -2.96
C ALA A 22 5.34 -11.98 -4.11
N HIS A 23 5.37 -11.35 -5.29
CA HIS A 23 4.53 -11.76 -6.41
C HIS A 23 5.05 -13.07 -7.01
N LYS A 24 4.15 -14.04 -7.22
CA LYS A 24 4.45 -15.29 -7.90
C LYS A 24 4.42 -15.05 -9.42
N PRO A 25 5.54 -15.13 -10.14
CA PRO A 25 5.53 -14.94 -11.59
C PRO A 25 4.81 -16.13 -12.24
N ALA A 26 3.65 -15.90 -12.85
CA ALA A 26 2.90 -16.95 -13.55
C ALA A 26 3.64 -17.43 -14.82
N ILE A 27 4.38 -16.53 -15.48
CA ILE A 27 5.26 -16.73 -16.63
C ILE A 27 6.35 -15.64 -16.54
N ALA A 28 7.54 -15.84 -17.12
CA ALA A 28 8.66 -14.88 -17.18
C ALA A 28 8.36 -13.59 -18.00
N GLU A 29 7.14 -13.07 -17.92
CA GLU A 29 6.73 -11.79 -18.48
C GLU A 29 7.33 -10.65 -17.65
N GLU A 30 8.55 -10.35 -18.07
CA GLU A 30 9.30 -9.11 -18.07
C GLU A 30 8.89 -8.06 -17.03
N LYS A 31 9.78 -7.95 -16.04
CA LYS A 31 9.98 -6.80 -15.14
C LYS A 31 9.54 -5.44 -15.71
N GLU A 32 9.71 -5.19 -17.01
CA GLU A 32 9.25 -3.97 -17.69
C GLU A 32 7.72 -3.76 -17.60
N LYS A 33 6.90 -4.78 -17.85
CA LYS A 33 5.44 -4.71 -17.68
C LYS A 33 5.04 -4.45 -16.23
N LEU A 34 5.79 -5.03 -15.29
CA LEU A 34 5.56 -4.80 -13.86
C LEU A 34 5.93 -3.38 -13.45
N ASP A 35 7.04 -2.85 -13.96
CA ASP A 35 7.47 -1.47 -13.73
C ASP A 35 6.44 -0.47 -14.32
N GLU A 36 5.88 -0.73 -15.51
CA GLU A 36 4.80 0.06 -16.10
C GLU A 36 3.52 0.03 -15.24
N ARG A 37 3.13 -1.14 -14.73
CA ARG A 37 2.01 -1.28 -13.79
C ARG A 37 2.26 -0.47 -12.52
N VAL A 38 3.46 -0.55 -11.95
CA VAL A 38 3.84 0.26 -10.77
C VAL A 38 3.72 1.75 -11.06
N GLN A 39 4.23 2.23 -12.20
CA GLN A 39 4.09 3.65 -12.55
C GLN A 39 2.62 4.05 -12.66
N THR A 40 1.79 3.21 -13.28
CA THR A 40 0.35 3.45 -13.41
C THR A 40 -0.35 3.49 -12.05
N ILE A 41 0.00 2.56 -11.14
CA ILE A 41 -0.50 2.53 -9.75
C ILE A 41 -0.20 3.84 -9.04
N ILE A 42 1.05 4.30 -9.13
CA ILE A 42 1.54 5.47 -8.43
C ILE A 42 0.95 6.77 -9.01
N GLN A 43 0.79 6.87 -10.33
CA GLN A 43 0.21 8.03 -11.00
C GLN A 43 -1.28 8.21 -10.68
N ASN A 44 -2.02 7.12 -10.56
CA ASN A 44 -3.46 7.14 -10.25
C ASN A 44 -3.76 7.11 -8.75
N ALA A 45 -2.73 7.08 -7.88
CA ALA A 45 -2.91 7.06 -6.45
C ALA A 45 -3.48 8.39 -5.93
N THR A 46 -4.49 8.30 -5.07
CA THR A 46 -5.13 9.44 -4.42
C THR A 46 -4.66 9.55 -2.97
N GLN A 47 -4.26 10.74 -2.54
CA GLN A 47 -3.90 10.96 -1.13
C GLN A 47 -5.16 10.90 -0.25
N VAL A 48 -5.17 9.96 0.71
CA VAL A 48 -6.28 9.78 1.66
C VAL A 48 -5.99 10.46 2.99
N TYR A 49 -4.72 10.47 3.40
CA TYR A 49 -4.31 11.06 4.65
C TYR A 49 -2.91 11.66 4.55
N LYS A 50 -2.68 12.77 5.26
CA LYS A 50 -1.36 13.34 5.49
C LYS A 50 -1.35 14.04 6.84
N GLY A 51 -0.48 13.59 7.74
CA GLY A 51 -0.34 14.22 9.06
C GLY A 51 0.16 13.27 10.14
N TYR A 52 -0.08 13.68 11.39
CA TYR A 52 0.33 13.03 12.63
C TYR A 52 -0.22 11.59 12.78
N VAL A 53 0.64 10.68 13.22
CA VAL A 53 0.26 9.33 13.63
C VAL A 53 0.47 9.21 15.13
N ASP A 54 -0.57 8.73 15.83
CA ASP A 54 -0.44 8.45 17.26
C ASP A 54 0.40 7.19 17.46
N ASP A 55 1.67 7.37 17.79
CA ASP A 55 2.67 6.33 17.84
C ASP A 55 3.40 6.39 19.18
N LEU A 56 3.65 5.22 19.80
CA LEU A 56 4.35 5.12 21.09
C LEU A 56 5.75 5.72 21.08
N ARG A 57 6.33 5.97 19.91
CA ARG A 57 7.64 6.62 19.73
C ARG A 57 7.57 8.15 19.80
N ASN A 58 6.38 8.73 19.84
CA ASN A 58 6.21 10.18 19.90
C ASN A 58 6.69 10.73 21.25
N THR A 59 7.26 11.94 21.21
CA THR A 59 7.77 12.70 22.35
C THR A 59 7.39 14.18 22.18
N ASP A 60 7.62 15.00 23.21
CA ASP A 60 7.34 16.44 23.18
C ASP A 60 8.00 17.19 22.01
N ASN A 61 9.12 16.67 21.48
CA ASN A 61 9.93 17.33 20.46
C ASN A 61 10.01 16.57 19.13
N ALA A 62 9.40 15.39 19.02
CA ALA A 62 9.45 14.57 17.81
C ALA A 62 8.24 13.66 17.72
N TRP A 63 7.60 13.62 16.55
CA TRP A 63 6.45 12.77 16.27
C TRP A 63 6.56 12.10 14.90
N ILE A 64 5.79 11.04 14.71
CA ILE A 64 5.64 10.36 13.43
C ILE A 64 4.54 11.07 12.63
N GLU A 65 4.84 11.34 11.37
CA GLU A 65 3.85 11.72 10.36
C GLU A 65 3.84 10.68 9.25
N THR A 66 2.69 10.51 8.60
CA THR A 66 2.53 9.64 7.45
C THR A 66 1.77 10.33 6.33
N VAL A 67 2.00 9.84 5.11
CA VAL A 67 1.18 10.13 3.93
C VAL A 67 0.61 8.81 3.45
N ALA A 68 -0.71 8.65 3.53
CA ALA A 68 -1.40 7.48 3.01
C ALA A 68 -1.93 7.79 1.60
N MET A 69 -1.52 6.97 0.64
CA MET A 69 -1.95 7.02 -0.75
C MET A 69 -2.78 5.77 -1.03
N HIS A 70 -3.95 5.93 -1.63
CA HIS A 70 -4.82 4.84 -2.05
C HIS A 70 -4.82 4.75 -3.56
N PHE A 71 -4.56 3.56 -4.08
CA PHE A 71 -4.75 3.22 -5.47
C PHE A 71 -5.88 2.20 -5.57
N HIS A 72 -6.78 2.41 -6.53
CA HIS A 72 -7.91 1.54 -6.78
C HIS A 72 -7.85 1.01 -8.21
N ASP A 73 -8.04 -0.30 -8.36
CA ASP A 73 -8.17 -0.96 -9.66
C ASP A 73 -9.61 -1.44 -9.85
N GLU A 74 -10.39 -0.66 -10.61
CA GLU A 74 -11.81 -0.95 -10.88
C GLU A 74 -11.97 -2.07 -11.91
N THR A 75 -11.12 -2.09 -12.94
CA THR A 75 -11.22 -3.04 -14.06
C THR A 75 -10.56 -4.37 -13.76
N ARG A 76 -9.73 -4.43 -12.70
CA ARG A 76 -8.86 -5.57 -12.35
C ARG A 76 -7.77 -5.84 -13.39
N GLU A 77 -7.50 -4.90 -14.29
CA GLU A 77 -6.49 -5.05 -15.33
C GLU A 77 -5.07 -4.83 -14.81
N ILE A 78 -4.91 -4.14 -13.66
CA ILE A 78 -3.61 -3.71 -13.13
C ILE A 78 -3.18 -4.55 -11.93
N LEU A 79 -4.10 -5.10 -11.14
CA LEU A 79 -3.85 -5.87 -9.91
C LEU A 79 -4.56 -7.22 -9.90
N GLY A 80 -5.51 -7.47 -10.80
CA GLY A 80 -6.41 -8.62 -10.73
C GLY A 80 -5.76 -9.99 -10.91
N ASP A 81 -4.59 -10.04 -11.55
CA ASP A 81 -3.77 -11.23 -11.79
C ASP A 81 -2.59 -11.35 -10.81
N ILE A 82 -2.45 -10.43 -9.84
CA ILE A 82 -1.36 -10.51 -8.86
C ILE A 82 -1.69 -11.58 -7.82
N GLU A 83 -0.99 -12.70 -7.95
CA GLU A 83 -0.91 -13.73 -6.91
C GLU A 83 0.37 -13.56 -6.09
N PHE A 84 0.28 -13.80 -4.78
CA PHE A 84 1.42 -13.75 -3.87
C PHE A 84 1.95 -15.16 -3.56
N GLU A 85 3.26 -15.27 -3.39
CA GLU A 85 3.95 -16.48 -2.97
C GLU A 85 3.68 -16.76 -1.49
N VAL A 86 3.38 -18.02 -1.16
CA VAL A 86 2.98 -18.46 0.19
C VAL A 86 4.03 -19.40 0.79
N ASP A 87 5.22 -19.44 0.20
CA ASP A 87 6.26 -20.40 0.55
C ASP A 87 7.00 -19.99 1.85
N GLU A 88 7.61 -20.99 2.48
CA GLU A 88 8.33 -20.84 3.75
C GLU A 88 9.57 -19.94 3.55
N GLY A 89 9.46 -18.66 3.93
CA GLY A 89 10.50 -17.64 3.74
C GLY A 89 10.06 -16.44 2.91
N ALA A 90 8.91 -16.50 2.25
CA ALA A 90 8.32 -15.36 1.54
C ALA A 90 7.71 -14.33 2.51
N PRO A 91 7.62 -13.04 2.13
CA PRO A 91 6.87 -12.05 2.88
C PRO A 91 5.39 -12.46 3.03
N CYS A 92 4.84 -12.41 4.24
CA CYS A 92 3.41 -12.69 4.50
C CYS A 92 2.52 -11.58 3.92
N VAL A 93 2.25 -11.63 2.62
CA VAL A 93 1.41 -10.66 1.88
C VAL A 93 0.24 -11.40 1.26
N ASN A 94 -0.98 -10.87 1.44
CA ASN A 94 -2.19 -11.39 0.82
C ASN A 94 -3.19 -10.26 0.55
N TRP A 95 -4.10 -10.51 -0.39
CA TRP A 95 -5.29 -9.69 -0.55
C TRP A 95 -6.25 -9.98 0.59
N GLN A 96 -6.74 -8.92 1.25
CA GLN A 96 -7.66 -9.01 2.37
C GLN A 96 -8.89 -8.13 2.14
N GLU A 97 -10.08 -8.65 2.42
CA GLU A 97 -11.31 -7.87 2.46
C GLU A 97 -11.21 -6.80 3.55
N VAL A 98 -11.53 -5.55 3.20
CA VAL A 98 -11.50 -4.43 4.15
C VAL A 98 -12.71 -4.50 5.08
N SER A 99 -12.47 -4.39 6.38
CA SER A 99 -13.52 -4.35 7.40
C SER A 99 -13.03 -3.63 8.67
N GLY A 100 -13.92 -2.98 9.39
CA GLY A 100 -13.71 -2.40 10.72
C GLY A 100 -13.48 -3.46 11.81
N HIS A 101 -13.69 -4.74 11.52
CA HIS A 101 -13.39 -5.85 12.44
C HIS A 101 -11.94 -6.37 12.34
N ILE A 102 -11.14 -5.88 11.38
CA ILE A 102 -9.74 -6.28 11.27
C ILE A 102 -8.97 -5.68 12.44
N ASN A 103 -8.19 -6.51 13.14
CA ASN A 103 -7.33 -6.07 14.23
C ASN A 103 -6.09 -5.34 13.68
N LEU A 104 -6.23 -4.04 13.43
CA LEU A 104 -5.18 -3.13 13.00
C LEU A 104 -4.90 -2.08 14.07
N ASP A 105 -3.73 -1.47 14.00
CA ASP A 105 -3.45 -0.24 14.75
C ASP A 105 -4.51 0.83 14.45
N ALA A 106 -4.84 1.65 15.45
CA ALA A 106 -5.90 2.64 15.36
C ALA A 106 -5.72 3.60 14.17
N SER A 107 -4.48 3.98 13.86
CA SER A 107 -4.17 4.86 12.74
C SER A 107 -4.43 4.18 11.38
N HIS A 108 -4.11 2.89 11.26
CA HIS A 108 -4.40 2.13 10.04
C HIS A 108 -5.90 1.90 9.85
N SER A 109 -6.63 1.56 10.91
CA SER A 109 -8.09 1.39 10.85
C SER A 109 -8.78 2.69 10.43
N PHE A 110 -8.35 3.82 11.00
CA PHE A 110 -8.84 5.15 10.59
C PHE A 110 -8.59 5.46 9.11
N ILE A 111 -7.40 5.16 8.60
CA ILE A 111 -7.06 5.37 7.18
C ILE A 111 -7.93 4.49 6.28
N LEU A 112 -8.14 3.21 6.63
CA LEU A 112 -8.99 2.32 5.84
C LEU A 112 -10.46 2.75 5.87
N HIS A 113 -10.95 3.27 6.99
CA HIS A 113 -12.27 3.86 7.07
C HIS A 113 -12.42 5.04 6.10
N LYS A 114 -11.41 5.91 6.02
CA LYS A 114 -11.38 7.03 5.05
C LYS A 114 -11.35 6.54 3.61
N VAL A 115 -10.67 5.43 3.32
CA VAL A 115 -10.72 4.78 1.99
C VAL A 115 -12.14 4.30 1.69
N ALA A 116 -12.79 3.62 2.64
CA ALA A 116 -14.16 3.13 2.45
C ALA A 116 -15.15 4.27 2.20
N GLU A 117 -15.07 5.37 2.98
CA GLU A 117 -15.87 6.59 2.75
C GLU A 117 -15.62 7.18 1.35
N LEU A 118 -14.36 7.26 0.90
CA LEU A 118 -13.99 7.79 -0.41
C LEU A 118 -14.58 6.95 -1.57
N ARG A 119 -14.77 5.65 -1.35
CA ARG A 119 -15.23 4.69 -2.37
C ARG A 119 -16.70 4.29 -2.20
N ASP A 120 -17.42 4.88 -1.26
CA ASP A 120 -18.79 4.47 -0.89
C ASP A 120 -18.90 2.95 -0.64
N ALA A 121 -17.90 2.41 0.05
CA ALA A 121 -17.77 0.99 0.34
C ALA A 121 -18.15 0.66 1.79
N ASN A 122 -18.46 -0.61 2.04
CA ASN A 122 -18.73 -1.10 3.40
C ASN A 122 -17.43 -1.12 4.24
N PHE A 123 -17.56 -0.90 5.55
CA PHE A 123 -16.47 -0.94 6.53
C PHE A 123 -16.93 -1.59 7.84
#